data_AF-A0A2D0KFE1-F1
#
_entry.id   AF-A0A2D0KFE1-F1
#
_cell.length_a   1.000
_cell.length_b   1.000
_cell.length_c   1.000
_cell.angle_alpha   90.00
_cell.angle_beta   90.00
_cell.angle_gamma   90.00
#
_symmetry.space_group_name_H-M   'P 1'
#
loop_
_entity.id
_entity.type
_entity.pdbx_description
1 polymer ?
#
loop_
_entity_poly.entity_id
_entity_poly.type
_entity_poly.pdbx_seq_one_letter_code
_entity_poly.pdbx_strand_id
1 'polypeptide(L)'
;MYMLDTNTVSYIFRKNPAVITKLRTIPPSRICISSITEAELHYGIVKRQNKELQNIVNTFIESITVYDWDSAAAKTYGELRVRMEQIGRVMGTMDQLIAAHALSKGLTVVTNDAAFKMVHGLTVEDWSKY
;
A
#
# COMPACT_ATOMS: atom_id res chain seq x y z
N MET A 1 4.87 1.59 11.80
CA MET A 1 4.97 0.69 10.63
C MET A 1 4.77 1.53 9.37
N TYR A 2 5.31 1.10 8.24
CA TYR A 2 5.04 1.65 6.92
C TYR A 2 4.24 0.65 6.10
N MET A 3 3.02 1.01 5.68
CA MET A 3 2.19 0.22 4.78
C MET A 3 2.44 0.68 3.35
N LEU A 4 3.00 -0.19 2.52
CA LEU A 4 3.29 0.14 1.13
C LEU A 4 2.03 -0.08 0.29
N ASP A 5 1.70 0.89 -0.56
CA ASP A 5 0.66 0.70 -1.58
C ASP A 5 1.19 -0.09 -2.79
N THR A 6 0.29 -0.42 -3.71
CA THR A 6 0.59 -1.24 -4.89
C THR A 6 1.56 -0.53 -5.85
N ASN A 7 1.50 0.80 -5.94
CA ASN A 7 2.43 1.59 -6.75
C ASN A 7 3.85 1.57 -6.18
N THR A 8 4.00 1.73 -4.86
CA THR A 8 5.29 1.68 -4.18
C THR A 8 5.93 0.30 -4.32
N VAL A 9 5.17 -0.77 -4.12
CA VAL A 9 5.68 -2.14 -4.35
C VAL A 9 6.13 -2.32 -5.80
N SER A 10 5.38 -1.77 -6.76
CA SER A 10 5.78 -1.78 -8.17
C SER A 10 7.10 -1.04 -8.42
N TYR A 11 7.36 0.07 -7.73
CA TYR A 11 8.65 0.77 -7.82
C TYR A 11 9.82 -0.04 -7.27
N ILE A 12 9.60 -0.81 -6.20
CA ILE A 12 10.62 -1.71 -5.63
C ILE A 12 11.02 -2.75 -6.68
N PHE A 13 10.04 -3.42 -7.33
CA PHE A 13 10.34 -4.42 -8.36
C PHE A 13 10.97 -3.84 -9.61
N ARG A 14 10.68 -2.57 -9.94
CA ARG A 14 11.37 -1.83 -11.00
C ARG A 14 12.74 -1.28 -10.58
N LYS A 15 13.20 -1.56 -9.36
CA LYS A 15 14.46 -1.09 -8.78
C LYS A 15 14.61 0.44 -8.85
N ASN A 16 13.53 1.18 -8.57
CA ASN A 16 13.59 2.64 -8.53
C ASN A 16 14.65 3.09 -7.49
N PRO A 17 15.67 3.88 -7.87
CA PRO A 17 16.80 4.19 -7.00
C PRO A 17 16.41 4.89 -5.69
N ALA A 18 15.49 5.85 -5.76
CA ALA A 18 15.00 6.61 -4.60
C ALA A 18 14.31 5.70 -3.58
N VAL A 19 13.34 4.90 -4.07
CA VAL A 19 12.57 3.96 -3.24
C VAL A 19 13.48 2.90 -2.63
N ILE A 20 14.43 2.34 -3.39
CA ILE A 20 15.37 1.33 -2.88
C ILE A 20 16.31 1.92 -1.82
N THR A 21 16.79 3.15 -2.03
CA THR A 21 17.67 3.83 -1.06
C THR A 21 16.94 4.04 0.25
N LYS A 22 15.70 4.54 0.21
CA LYS A 22 14.87 4.72 1.40
C LYS A 22 14.52 3.39 2.07
N LEU A 23 14.11 2.38 1.30
CA LEU A 23 13.78 1.04 1.80
C LEU A 23 14.95 0.43 2.60
N ARG A 24 16.20 0.60 2.13
CA ARG A 24 17.40 0.11 2.83
C ARG A 24 17.66 0.77 4.19
N THR A 25 17.09 1.95 4.45
CA THR A 25 17.21 2.63 5.74
C THR A 25 16.21 2.14 6.78
N ILE A 26 15.26 1.28 6.40
CA ILE A 26 14.16 0.84 7.24
C ILE A 26 14.28 -0.68 7.43
N PRO A 27 14.22 -1.19 8.67
CA PRO A 27 14.25 -2.64 8.89
C PRO A 27 12.99 -3.29 8.28
N PRO A 28 13.09 -4.49 7.67
CA PRO A 28 11.94 -5.20 7.09
C PRO A 28 10.76 -5.39 8.06
N SER A 29 11.04 -5.56 9.36
CA SER A 29 10.03 -5.65 10.42
C SER A 29 9.17 -4.39 10.62
N ARG A 30 9.55 -3.26 10.01
CA ARG A 30 8.76 -2.02 10.00
C ARG A 30 8.03 -1.81 8.67
N ILE A 31 8.14 -2.73 7.73
CA ILE A 31 7.48 -2.70 6.42
C ILE A 31 6.32 -3.69 6.43
N CYS A 32 5.20 -3.27 5.87
CA CYS A 32 4.04 -4.12 5.69
C CYS A 32 3.27 -3.78 4.42
N ILE A 33 2.36 -4.66 4.03
CA ILE A 33 1.32 -4.40 3.03
C ILE A 33 -0.05 -4.78 3.57
N SER A 34 -1.10 -4.21 2.98
CA SER A 34 -2.47 -4.68 3.14
C SER A 34 -2.66 -5.96 2.32
N SER A 35 -3.50 -6.89 2.77
CA SER A 35 -3.94 -8.03 1.95
C SER A 35 -4.64 -7.59 0.65
N ILE A 36 -5.14 -6.35 0.59
CA ILE A 36 -5.65 -5.74 -0.65
C ILE A 36 -4.52 -5.52 -1.67
N THR A 37 -3.37 -5.01 -1.23
CA THR A 37 -2.17 -4.88 -2.07
C THR A 37 -1.64 -6.25 -2.48
N GLU A 38 -1.62 -7.22 -1.56
CA GLU A 38 -1.25 -8.60 -1.88
C GLU A 38 -2.14 -9.19 -2.99
N ALA A 39 -3.46 -8.96 -2.94
CA ALA A 39 -4.39 -9.38 -3.99
C ALA A 39 -4.04 -8.75 -5.36
N GLU A 40 -3.70 -7.46 -5.40
CA GLU A 40 -3.28 -6.80 -6.64
C GLU A 40 -1.95 -7.36 -7.18
N LEU A 41 -1.02 -7.73 -6.30
CA LEU A 41 0.23 -8.39 -6.69
C LEU A 41 -0.02 -9.75 -7.32
N HIS A 42 -0.87 -10.58 -6.70
CA HIS A 42 -1.27 -11.88 -7.26
C HIS A 42 -1.98 -11.73 -8.60
N TYR A 43 -2.89 -10.77 -8.74
CA TYR A 43 -3.50 -10.44 -10.03
C TYR A 43 -2.44 -10.09 -11.09
N GLY A 44 -1.45 -9.27 -10.73
CA GLY A 44 -0.33 -8.90 -11.59
C GLY A 44 0.50 -10.09 -12.06
N ILE A 45 0.78 -11.06 -11.16
CA ILE A 45 1.47 -12.30 -11.49
C ILE A 45 0.69 -13.10 -12.53
N VAL A 46 -0.59 -13.37 -12.25
CA VAL A 46 -1.46 -14.18 -13.11
C VAL A 46 -1.60 -13.55 -14.49
N LYS A 47 -1.78 -12.23 -14.54
CA LYS A 47 -1.93 -11.48 -15.80
C LYS A 47 -0.68 -11.53 -16.68
N ARG A 48 0.52 -11.50 -16.09
CA ARG A 48 1.79 -11.44 -16.84
C ARG A 48 2.38 -12.80 -17.19
N GLN A 49 1.93 -13.87 -16.54
CA GLN A 49 2.42 -15.24 -16.76
C GLN A 49 3.96 -15.38 -16.69
N ASN A 50 4.59 -14.61 -15.78
CA ASN A 50 6.05 -14.54 -15.65
C ASN A 50 6.49 -15.20 -14.34
N LYS A 51 7.21 -16.34 -14.44
CA LYS A 51 7.71 -17.11 -13.29
C LYS A 51 8.76 -16.36 -12.47
N GLU A 52 9.61 -15.57 -13.10
CA GLU A 52 10.61 -14.77 -12.39
C GLU A 52 9.93 -13.72 -11.50
N LEU A 53 8.95 -13.01 -12.05
CA LEU A 53 8.14 -12.05 -11.29
C LEU A 53 7.42 -12.72 -10.12
N GLN A 54 6.86 -13.91 -10.32
CA GLN A 54 6.21 -14.68 -9.27
C GLN A 54 7.17 -14.97 -8.10
N ASN A 55 8.38 -15.45 -8.38
CA ASN A 55 9.36 -15.76 -7.35
C ASN A 55 9.79 -14.51 -6.57
N ILE A 56 9.99 -13.38 -7.27
CA ILE A 56 10.35 -12.10 -6.66
C ILE A 56 9.24 -11.61 -5.73
N VAL A 57 7.99 -11.66 -6.18
CA VAL A 57 6.83 -11.21 -5.39
C VAL A 57 6.63 -12.09 -4.16
N ASN A 58 6.71 -13.42 -4.30
CA ASN A 58 6.55 -14.34 -3.17
C ASN A 58 7.65 -14.10 -2.12
N THR A 59 8.91 -13.99 -2.55
CA THR A 59 10.03 -13.70 -1.64
C THR A 59 9.82 -12.37 -0.92
N PHE A 60 9.31 -11.36 -1.62
CA PHE A 60 8.99 -10.06 -1.01
C PHE A 60 7.89 -10.18 0.05
N ILE A 61 6.78 -10.84 -0.27
CA ILE A 61 5.66 -11.04 0.66
C ILE A 61 6.11 -11.80 1.92
N GLU A 62 6.90 -12.87 1.75
CA GLU A 62 7.46 -13.66 2.86
C GLU A 62 8.41 -12.85 3.77
N SER A 63 8.98 -11.75 3.26
CA SER A 63 9.96 -10.93 3.98
C SER A 63 9.36 -9.79 4.81
N ILE A 64 8.05 -9.53 4.67
CA ILE A 64 7.37 -8.40 5.32
C ILE A 64 6.09 -8.86 6.03
N THR A 65 5.49 -7.97 6.83
CA THR A 65 4.18 -8.26 7.42
C THR A 65 3.07 -8.02 6.40
N VAL A 66 2.20 -9.00 6.20
CA VAL A 66 0.91 -8.80 5.53
C VAL A 66 -0.17 -8.63 6.60
N TYR A 67 -0.92 -7.55 6.54
CA TYR A 67 -2.07 -7.34 7.40
C TYR A 67 -3.35 -7.82 6.72
N ASP A 68 -4.08 -8.70 7.42
CA ASP A 68 -5.41 -9.15 7.00
C ASP A 68 -6.44 -8.02 7.10
N TRP A 69 -7.33 -7.97 6.12
CA TRP A 69 -8.48 -7.07 6.15
C TRP A 69 -9.47 -7.50 7.23
N ASP A 70 -9.52 -6.75 8.33
CA ASP A 70 -10.35 -7.06 9.49
C ASP A 70 -11.61 -6.18 9.60
N SER A 71 -12.46 -6.46 10.58
CA SER A 71 -13.69 -5.69 10.82
C SER A 71 -13.42 -4.23 11.22
N ALA A 72 -12.26 -3.92 11.80
CA ALA A 72 -11.90 -2.54 12.13
C ALA A 72 -11.60 -1.76 10.84
N ALA A 73 -10.84 -2.33 9.92
CA ALA A 73 -10.61 -1.78 8.58
C ALA A 73 -11.94 -1.57 7.82
N ALA A 74 -12.85 -2.55 7.88
CA ALA A 74 -14.17 -2.45 7.26
C ALA A 74 -15.01 -1.28 7.81
N LYS A 75 -15.03 -1.10 9.14
CA LYS A 75 -15.71 0.03 9.76
C LYS A 75 -15.09 1.36 9.34
N THR A 76 -13.76 1.48 9.42
CA THR A 76 -13.03 2.69 9.02
C THR A 76 -13.26 3.04 7.55
N TYR A 77 -13.38 2.03 6.66
CA TYR A 77 -13.70 2.23 5.25
C TYR A 77 -15.07 2.90 5.06
N GLY A 78 -16.11 2.44 5.76
CA GLY A 78 -17.45 3.04 5.65
C GLY A 78 -17.45 4.53 5.99
N GLU A 79 -16.79 4.89 7.10
CA GLU A 79 -16.64 6.29 7.51
C GLU A 79 -15.79 7.10 6.53
N LEU A 80 -14.68 6.52 6.05
CA LEU A 80 -13.81 7.16 5.07
C LEU A 80 -14.56 7.44 3.76
N ARG A 81 -15.31 6.46 3.26
CA ARG A 81 -16.04 6.55 2.00
C ARG A 81 -17.00 7.72 1.98
N VAL A 82 -17.82 7.86 3.03
CA VAL A 82 -18.76 8.99 3.17
C VAL A 82 -18.02 10.33 3.18
N ARG A 83 -16.91 10.44 3.93
CA ARG A 83 -16.11 11.67 3.97
C ARG A 83 -15.53 12.02 2.59
N MET A 84 -15.03 11.03 1.86
CA MET A 84 -14.46 11.23 0.52
C MET A 84 -15.53 11.65 -0.50
N GLU A 85 -16.74 11.11 -0.40
CA GLU A 85 -17.89 11.51 -1.23
C GLU A 85 -18.33 12.95 -0.94
N GLN A 86 -18.37 13.36 0.33
CA GLN A 86 -18.74 14.72 0.73
C GLN A 86 -17.78 15.79 0.18
N ILE A 87 -16.49 15.48 0.06
CA ILE A 87 -15.50 16.40 -0.53
C ILE A 87 -15.45 16.34 -2.06
N GLY A 88 -16.30 15.52 -2.69
CA GLY A 88 -16.42 15.39 -4.15
C GLY A 88 -15.19 14.80 -4.82
N ARG A 89 -14.39 13.99 -4.12
CA ARG A 89 -13.10 13.49 -4.64
C ARG A 89 -13.15 12.00 -4.98
N VAL A 90 -12.49 11.66 -6.08
CA VAL A 90 -12.39 10.29 -6.59
C VAL A 90 -11.01 9.74 -6.25
N MET A 91 -10.96 8.87 -5.25
CA MET A 91 -9.83 7.95 -5.01
C MET A 91 -10.25 6.56 -5.54
N GLY A 92 -9.32 5.79 -6.10
CA GLY A 92 -9.59 4.44 -6.57
C GLY A 92 -10.16 3.55 -5.46
N THR A 93 -11.02 2.59 -5.81
CA THR A 93 -11.67 1.73 -4.79
C THR A 93 -10.64 0.95 -3.96
N MET A 94 -9.62 0.38 -4.60
CA MET A 94 -8.55 -0.34 -3.89
C MET A 94 -7.72 0.60 -3.01
N ASP A 95 -7.41 1.79 -3.51
CA ASP A 95 -6.70 2.82 -2.75
C ASP A 95 -7.49 3.26 -1.51
N GLN A 96 -8.82 3.40 -1.62
CA GLN A 96 -9.68 3.71 -0.47
C GLN A 96 -9.67 2.58 0.57
N LEU A 97 -9.64 1.32 0.13
CA LEU A 97 -9.48 0.20 1.05
C LEU A 97 -8.10 0.27 1.73
N ILE A 98 -7.01 0.40 0.99
CA ILE A 98 -5.66 0.51 1.56
C ILE A 98 -5.56 1.68 2.55
N ALA A 99 -6.08 2.85 2.19
CA ALA A 99 -6.12 4.02 3.05
C ALA A 99 -6.90 3.76 4.35
N ALA A 100 -8.08 3.13 4.26
CA ALA A 100 -8.88 2.76 5.41
C ALA A 100 -8.16 1.73 6.31
N HIS A 101 -7.45 0.78 5.72
CA HIS A 101 -6.70 -0.23 6.46
C HIS A 101 -5.53 0.38 7.24
N ALA A 102 -4.76 1.26 6.59
CA ALA A 102 -3.68 1.98 7.26
C ALA A 102 -4.23 2.90 8.35
N LEU A 103 -5.34 3.59 8.10
CA LEU A 103 -5.99 4.47 9.07
C LEU A 103 -6.49 3.70 10.30
N SER A 104 -7.12 2.52 10.11
CA SER A 104 -7.64 1.71 11.23
C SER A 104 -6.52 1.19 12.14
N LYS A 105 -5.31 0.99 11.59
CA LYS A 105 -4.13 0.54 12.33
C LYS A 105 -3.18 1.67 12.75
N GLY A 106 -3.48 2.92 12.42
CA GLY A 106 -2.62 4.08 12.73
C GLY A 106 -1.25 4.02 12.05
N LEU A 107 -1.20 3.53 10.81
CA LEU A 107 0.05 3.33 10.06
C LEU A 107 0.33 4.46 9.07
N THR A 108 1.60 4.61 8.70
CA THR A 108 2.02 5.51 7.62
C THR A 108 1.89 4.79 6.28
N VAL A 109 1.13 5.35 5.34
CA VAL A 109 1.08 4.85 3.97
C VAL A 109 2.25 5.41 3.18
N VAL A 110 2.95 4.54 2.46
CA VAL A 110 3.95 4.94 1.47
C VAL A 110 3.32 4.84 0.10
N THR A 111 3.22 5.98 -0.58
CA THR A 111 2.60 6.09 -1.91
C THR A 111 3.05 7.37 -2.61
N ASN A 112 3.07 7.34 -3.95
CA ASN A 112 3.25 8.54 -4.77
C ASN A 112 1.90 9.14 -5.23
N ASP A 113 0.77 8.53 -4.87
CA ASP A 113 -0.55 9.06 -5.19
C ASP A 113 -0.95 10.15 -4.20
N ALA A 114 -1.12 11.37 -4.72
CA ALA A 114 -1.54 12.53 -3.95
C ALA A 114 -2.94 12.36 -3.33
N ALA A 115 -3.78 11.45 -3.84
CA ALA A 115 -5.10 11.20 -3.30
C ALA A 115 -5.07 10.76 -1.83
N PHE A 116 -4.06 10.01 -1.41
CA PHE A 116 -3.93 9.55 -0.01
C PHE A 116 -3.76 10.71 0.98
N LYS A 117 -3.14 11.82 0.55
CA LYS A 117 -2.96 13.01 1.41
C LYS A 117 -4.27 13.72 1.74
N MET A 118 -5.34 13.39 1.02
CA MET A 118 -6.67 13.97 1.23
C MET A 118 -7.41 13.26 2.37
N VAL A 119 -6.94 12.08 2.77
CA VAL A 119 -7.55 11.29 3.85
C VAL A 119 -7.18 11.89 5.19
N HIS A 120 -8.16 12.49 5.85
CA HIS A 120 -7.96 13.10 7.16
C HIS A 120 -7.46 12.06 8.19
N GLY A 121 -6.41 12.42 8.93
CA GLY A 121 -5.79 11.55 9.94
C GLY A 121 -4.81 10.50 9.40
N LEU A 122 -4.68 10.36 8.07
CA LEU A 122 -3.73 9.44 7.46
C LEU A 122 -2.35 10.07 7.35
N THR A 123 -1.31 9.38 7.85
CA THR A 123 0.08 9.79 7.63
C THR A 123 0.56 9.22 6.30
N VAL A 124 1.14 10.06 5.43
CA VAL A 124 1.57 9.66 4.08
C VAL A 124 3.00 10.08 3.81
N GLU A 125 3.83 9.16 3.33
CA GLU A 125 5.17 9.41 2.81
C GLU A 125 5.26 9.06 1.32
N ASP A 126 6.07 9.83 0.58
CA ASP A 126 6.39 9.55 -0.83
C ASP A 126 7.89 9.32 -0.96
N TRP A 127 8.28 8.06 -1.15
CA TRP A 127 9.71 7.68 -1.26
C TRP A 127 10.27 7.86 -2.67
N SER A 128 9.46 8.26 -3.65
CA SER A 128 9.90 8.42 -5.03
C SER A 128 10.50 9.79 -5.34
N LYS A 129 10.41 10.74 -4.39
CA LYS A 129 10.80 12.15 -4.58
C LYS A 129 12.16 12.55 -4.00
N TYR A 130 13.02 11.58 -3.68
CA TYR A 130 14.30 11.83 -3.01
C TYR A 130 15.49 11.27 -3.77
#